data_AF-A0A0D6QN44-F1
#
_entry.id   AF-A0A0D6QN44-F1
#
_cell.length_a   1.000
_cell.length_b   1.000
_cell.length_c   1.000
_cell.angle_alpha   90.00
_cell.angle_beta   90.00
_cell.angle_gamma   90.00
#
_symmetry.space_group_name_H-M   'P 1'
#
loop_
_entity.id
_entity.type
_entity.pdbx_description
1 polymer ?
#
loop_
_entity_poly.entity_id
_entity_poly.type
_entity_poly.pdbx_seq_one_letter_code
_entity_poly.pdbx_strand_id
1 'polypeptide(L)'
;MTAPVPSRAAAWSLLCEHTASQPLRRHALAVEASMRALALRAGVAEPAGLETWGLVGLLHDFDYERFPTEQDHVFRGMEILRARGWPEEIVKAVGGHAFYTGIARETPMEKAIVAADELTGFVGACALVRPSRRIADVPVESVVKRMKDKAFARSVDREYIRRGAEEVGLPLPELVALVLRAQVPIAARLGLDGAPAADLPDEPVPPEPPLDSAALRAATLGVSGPSGT
;
A
#
# COMPACT_ATOMS: atom_id res chain seq x y z
N MET A 1 -5.56 -0.38 27.76
CA MET A 1 -4.32 0.33 27.38
C MET A 1 -4.00 -0.10 25.97
N THR A 2 -4.06 0.80 25.00
CA THR A 2 -3.60 0.53 23.62
C THR A 2 -2.08 0.33 23.66
N ALA A 3 -1.58 -0.74 23.05
CA ALA A 3 -0.15 -0.96 22.90
C ALA A 3 0.47 0.19 22.08
N PRO A 4 1.71 0.62 22.36
CA PRO A 4 2.38 1.63 21.54
C PRO A 4 2.48 1.16 20.09
N VAL A 5 2.23 2.07 19.13
CA VAL A 5 2.38 1.80 17.70
C VAL A 5 3.84 1.42 17.43
N PRO A 6 4.13 0.25 16.81
CA PRO A 6 5.49 -0.14 16.48
C PRO A 6 6.14 0.87 15.51
N SER A 7 7.46 1.03 15.56
CA SER A 7 8.13 1.96 14.65
C SER A 7 8.26 1.40 13.23
N ARG A 8 8.27 2.29 12.23
CA ARG A 8 8.64 1.92 10.85
C ARG A 8 9.96 1.16 10.71
N ALA A 9 10.94 1.45 11.58
CA ALA A 9 12.21 0.71 11.61
C ALA A 9 12.01 -0.76 12.00
N ALA A 10 11.14 -1.03 12.98
CA ALA A 10 10.78 -2.39 13.37
C ALA A 10 10.02 -3.13 12.24
N ALA A 11 9.12 -2.44 11.53
CA ALA A 11 8.46 -3.00 10.35
C ALA A 11 9.45 -3.33 9.23
N TRP A 12 10.37 -2.42 8.92
CA TRP A 12 11.38 -2.64 7.88
C TRP A 12 12.29 -3.83 8.20
N SER A 13 12.72 -3.96 9.47
CA SER A 13 13.49 -5.11 9.92
C SER A 13 12.71 -6.43 9.78
N LEU A 14 11.44 -6.45 10.19
CA LEU A 14 10.56 -7.62 10.03
C LEU A 14 10.35 -8.01 8.55
N LEU A 15 10.12 -7.01 7.69
CA LEU A 15 10.00 -7.20 6.25
C LEU A 15 11.27 -7.80 5.68
N CYS A 16 12.44 -7.21 5.97
CA CYS A 16 13.72 -7.66 5.43
C CYS A 16 14.10 -9.07 5.91
N GLU A 17 13.74 -9.42 7.14
CA GLU A 17 13.94 -10.77 7.68
C GLU A 17 13.20 -11.82 6.82
N HIS A 18 11.98 -11.54 6.39
CA HIS A 18 11.12 -12.52 5.71
C HIS A 18 11.14 -12.42 4.18
N THR A 19 11.53 -11.27 3.64
CA THR A 19 11.52 -10.96 2.22
C THR A 19 12.93 -10.55 1.77
N ALA A 20 13.62 -11.40 0.99
CA ALA A 20 14.91 -11.06 0.36
C ALA A 20 14.71 -10.47 -1.06
N SER A 21 13.56 -10.75 -1.67
CA SER A 21 13.19 -10.29 -3.00
C SER A 21 13.08 -8.77 -3.07
N GLN A 22 13.96 -8.17 -3.87
CA GLN A 22 13.99 -6.73 -4.11
C GLN A 22 12.71 -6.21 -4.79
N PRO A 23 12.10 -6.93 -5.76
CA PRO A 23 10.76 -6.59 -6.24
C PRO A 23 9.69 -6.53 -5.14
N LEU A 24 9.66 -7.50 -4.21
CA LEU A 24 8.67 -7.52 -3.12
C LEU A 24 8.92 -6.39 -2.10
N ARG A 25 10.18 -6.10 -1.77
CA ARG A 25 10.51 -4.93 -0.92
C ARG A 25 10.08 -3.61 -1.56
N ARG A 26 10.22 -3.47 -2.88
CA ARG A 26 9.75 -2.29 -3.63
C ARG A 26 8.22 -2.23 -3.65
N HIS A 27 7.53 -3.36 -3.82
CA HIS A 27 6.07 -3.45 -3.72
C HIS A 27 5.59 -2.96 -2.35
N ALA A 28 6.18 -3.46 -1.26
CA ALA A 28 5.85 -3.03 0.10
C ALA A 28 6.01 -1.51 0.31
N LEU A 29 7.09 -0.89 -0.19
CA LEU A 29 7.26 0.58 -0.13
C LEU A 29 6.22 1.34 -0.97
N ALA A 30 5.82 0.78 -2.11
CA ALA A 30 4.82 1.40 -2.99
C ALA A 30 3.40 1.32 -2.38
N VAL A 31 3.07 0.20 -1.73
CA VAL A 31 1.81 0.03 -1.00
C VAL A 31 1.79 0.90 0.25
N GLU A 32 2.90 1.01 0.99
CA GLU A 32 3.05 1.96 2.09
C GLU A 32 2.71 3.40 1.65
N ALA A 33 3.31 3.88 0.56
CA ALA A 33 3.05 5.22 0.05
C ALA A 33 1.57 5.42 -0.31
N SER A 34 0.96 4.41 -0.95
CA SER A 34 -0.44 4.42 -1.36
C SER A 34 -1.39 4.42 -0.15
N MET A 35 -1.09 3.62 0.87
CA MET A 35 -1.85 3.57 2.12
C MET A 35 -1.82 4.90 2.86
N ARG A 36 -0.66 5.56 2.93
CA ARG A 36 -0.55 6.90 3.53
C ARG A 36 -1.38 7.95 2.80
N ALA A 37 -1.44 7.88 1.46
CA ALA A 37 -2.31 8.75 0.68
C ALA A 37 -3.81 8.44 0.87
N LEU A 38 -4.17 7.16 0.98
CA LEU A 38 -5.55 6.74 1.27
C LEU A 38 -5.98 7.15 2.69
N ALA A 39 -5.07 7.17 3.66
CA ALA A 39 -5.32 7.67 5.01
C ALA A 39 -5.79 9.13 4.99
N LEU A 40 -5.06 10.00 4.27
CA LEU A 40 -5.48 11.40 4.09
C LEU A 40 -6.86 11.53 3.43
N ARG A 41 -7.13 10.69 2.43
CA ARG A 41 -8.44 10.64 1.75
C ARG A 41 -9.56 10.12 2.65
N ALA A 42 -9.23 9.35 3.69
CA ALA A 42 -10.15 8.92 4.73
C ALA A 42 -10.27 9.92 5.89
N GLY A 43 -9.61 11.08 5.82
CA GLY A 43 -9.62 12.11 6.87
C GLY A 43 -8.62 11.86 8.00
N VAL A 44 -7.68 10.93 7.84
CA VAL A 44 -6.63 10.61 8.81
C VAL A 44 -5.37 11.40 8.46
N ALA A 45 -5.15 12.53 9.15
CA ALA A 45 -3.99 13.40 8.96
C ALA A 45 -3.01 13.41 10.15
N GLU A 46 -3.41 12.84 11.29
CA GLU A 46 -2.55 12.77 12.47
C GLU A 46 -1.35 11.84 12.23
N PRO A 47 -0.12 12.22 12.64
CA PRO A 47 1.09 11.44 12.36
C PRO A 47 0.99 9.97 12.78
N ALA A 48 0.42 9.67 13.95
CA ALA A 48 0.24 8.30 14.42
C ALA A 48 -0.71 7.48 13.53
N GLY A 49 -1.76 8.09 12.98
CA GLY A 49 -2.67 7.42 12.06
C GLY A 49 -2.02 7.15 10.70
N LEU A 50 -1.26 8.12 10.19
CA LEU A 50 -0.47 7.96 8.96
C LEU A 50 0.60 6.88 9.09
N GLU A 51 1.25 6.80 10.25
CA GLU A 51 2.20 5.74 10.60
C GLU A 51 1.49 4.37 10.57
N THR A 52 0.39 4.18 11.30
CA THR A 52 -0.34 2.89 11.34
C THR A 52 -0.77 2.42 9.94
N TRP A 53 -1.31 3.30 9.11
CA TRP A 53 -1.69 2.95 7.73
C TRP A 53 -0.46 2.61 6.87
N GLY A 54 0.63 3.34 7.04
CA GLY A 54 1.90 3.04 6.38
C GLY A 54 2.45 1.66 6.79
N LEU A 55 2.43 1.32 8.08
CA LEU A 55 2.90 0.03 8.59
C LEU A 55 2.10 -1.14 8.01
N VAL A 56 0.77 -1.00 7.90
CA VAL A 56 -0.08 -2.01 7.24
C VAL A 56 0.34 -2.20 5.78
N GLY A 57 0.54 -1.10 5.03
CA GLY A 57 1.01 -1.20 3.65
C GLY A 57 2.40 -1.83 3.52
N LEU A 58 3.32 -1.50 4.43
CA LEU A 58 4.69 -2.03 4.43
C LEU A 58 4.75 -3.52 4.80
N LEU A 59 3.79 -4.01 5.60
CA LEU A 59 3.77 -5.37 6.13
C LEU A 59 2.66 -6.26 5.57
N HIS A 60 1.85 -5.84 4.60
CA HIS A 60 0.74 -6.70 4.15
C HIS A 60 1.20 -8.07 3.62
N ASP A 61 2.35 -8.09 2.92
CA ASP A 61 2.89 -9.26 2.20
C ASP A 61 4.22 -9.78 2.75
N PHE A 62 4.66 -9.37 3.94
CA PHE A 62 6.01 -9.68 4.40
C PHE A 62 6.30 -11.19 4.51
N ASP A 63 5.26 -12.00 4.70
CA ASP A 63 5.32 -13.46 4.82
C ASP A 63 5.24 -14.18 3.47
N TYR A 64 4.79 -13.51 2.40
CA TYR A 64 4.47 -14.10 1.10
C TYR A 64 5.64 -14.88 0.49
N GLU A 65 6.86 -14.33 0.53
CA GLU A 65 8.04 -14.97 -0.09
C GLU A 65 8.34 -16.36 0.50
N ARG A 66 8.04 -16.56 1.78
CA ARG A 66 8.26 -17.84 2.49
C ARG A 66 7.03 -18.75 2.43
N PHE A 67 5.83 -18.18 2.26
CA PHE A 67 4.56 -18.87 2.44
C PHE A 67 3.52 -18.56 1.34
N PRO A 68 3.85 -18.69 0.04
CA PRO A 68 3.07 -18.05 -1.05
C PRO A 68 1.71 -18.69 -1.36
N THR A 69 1.27 -19.72 -0.64
CA THR A 69 0.00 -20.41 -0.91
C THR A 69 -1.15 -19.72 -0.18
N GLU A 70 -2.36 -19.76 -0.73
CA GLU A 70 -3.58 -19.26 -0.06
C GLU A 70 -3.91 -20.01 1.24
N GLN A 71 -3.26 -21.15 1.48
CA GLN A 71 -3.40 -21.94 2.71
C GLN A 71 -2.50 -21.41 3.84
N ASP A 72 -1.39 -20.76 3.50
CA ASP A 72 -0.40 -20.28 4.47
C ASP A 72 -0.34 -18.75 4.54
N HIS A 73 -0.10 -18.05 3.43
CA HIS A 73 -0.26 -16.61 3.37
C HIS A 73 -1.76 -16.32 3.31
N VAL A 74 -2.30 -15.40 4.10
CA VAL A 74 -1.65 -14.42 5.01
C VAL A 74 -1.48 -14.89 6.46
N PHE A 75 -1.97 -16.10 6.77
CA PHE A 75 -2.14 -16.59 8.14
C PHE A 75 -0.82 -16.71 8.90
N ARG A 76 0.27 -17.10 8.24
CA ARG A 76 1.62 -17.14 8.83
C ARG A 76 2.10 -15.76 9.25
N GLY A 77 1.90 -14.75 8.41
CA GLY A 77 2.19 -13.36 8.75
C GLY A 77 1.43 -12.91 9.98
N MET A 78 0.13 -13.24 10.08
CA MET A 78 -0.68 -12.92 11.26
C MET A 78 -0.17 -13.60 12.54
N GLU A 79 0.20 -14.89 12.47
CA GLU A 79 0.80 -15.63 13.60
C GLU A 79 2.09 -14.95 14.09
N ILE A 80 2.97 -14.59 13.16
CA ILE A 80 4.26 -13.94 13.45
C ILE A 80 4.05 -12.56 14.09
N LEU A 81 3.15 -11.75 13.53
CA LEU A 81 2.85 -10.41 14.06
C LEU A 81 2.30 -10.49 15.49
N ARG A 82 1.35 -11.40 15.77
CA ARG A 82 0.81 -11.60 17.13
C ARG A 82 1.88 -12.08 18.10
N ALA A 83 2.72 -13.04 17.69
CA ALA A 83 3.81 -13.55 18.53
C ALA A 83 4.84 -12.46 18.90
N ARG A 84 5.00 -11.45 18.03
CA ARG A 84 5.86 -10.28 18.26
C ARG A 84 5.15 -9.11 18.95
N GLY A 85 3.89 -9.28 19.34
CA GLY A 85 3.13 -8.26 20.09
C GLY A 85 2.65 -7.08 19.24
N TRP A 86 2.51 -7.26 17.91
CA TRP A 86 1.94 -6.21 17.06
C TRP A 86 0.45 -5.95 17.40
N PRO A 87 -0.02 -4.70 17.30
CA PRO A 87 -1.42 -4.36 17.54
C PRO A 87 -2.38 -5.16 16.65
N GLU A 88 -3.47 -5.67 17.22
CA GLU A 88 -4.44 -6.50 16.49
C GLU A 88 -5.10 -5.72 15.32
N GLU A 89 -5.20 -4.39 15.39
CA GLU A 89 -5.68 -3.57 14.27
C GLU A 89 -4.77 -3.68 13.03
N ILE A 90 -3.45 -3.78 13.21
CA ILE A 90 -2.49 -4.01 12.12
C ILE A 90 -2.60 -5.45 11.64
N VAL A 91 -2.63 -6.41 12.58
CA VAL A 91 -2.75 -7.85 12.26
C VAL A 91 -4.00 -8.13 11.43
N LYS A 92 -5.15 -7.59 11.82
CA LYS A 92 -6.43 -7.77 11.12
C LYS A 92 -6.43 -7.08 9.76
N ALA A 93 -5.84 -5.89 9.64
CA ALA A 93 -5.72 -5.21 8.35
C ALA A 93 -4.78 -5.96 7.39
N VAL A 94 -3.62 -6.42 7.86
CA VAL A 94 -2.74 -7.32 7.12
C VAL A 94 -3.49 -8.59 6.73
N GLY A 95 -4.21 -9.23 7.64
CA GLY A 95 -5.01 -10.41 7.32
C GLY A 95 -6.13 -10.14 6.30
N GLY A 96 -6.73 -8.96 6.35
CA GLY A 96 -7.87 -8.58 5.54
C GLY A 96 -7.54 -8.20 4.11
N HIS A 97 -6.27 -8.06 3.71
CA HIS A 97 -5.93 -7.66 2.34
C HIS A 97 -6.29 -8.75 1.30
N ALA A 98 -6.34 -10.02 1.73
CA ALA A 98 -6.69 -11.16 0.90
C ALA A 98 -8.16 -11.61 1.11
N PHE A 99 -8.93 -11.78 0.03
CA PHE A 99 -10.33 -12.22 0.11
C PHE A 99 -10.51 -13.68 0.56
N TYR A 100 -9.57 -14.57 0.24
CA TYR A 100 -9.67 -15.99 0.60
C TYR A 100 -9.61 -16.22 2.12
N THR A 101 -9.20 -15.22 2.90
CA THR A 101 -9.12 -15.30 4.37
C THR A 101 -10.50 -15.27 5.04
N GLY A 102 -11.52 -14.74 4.36
CA GLY A 102 -12.84 -14.52 4.94
C GLY A 102 -12.90 -13.46 6.05
N ILE A 103 -11.79 -12.76 6.33
CA ILE A 103 -11.75 -11.71 7.35
C ILE A 103 -12.59 -10.52 6.89
N ALA A 104 -13.57 -10.12 7.71
CA ALA A 104 -14.40 -8.97 7.43
C ALA A 104 -13.61 -7.66 7.59
N ARG A 105 -13.68 -6.80 6.56
CA ARG A 105 -13.13 -5.44 6.59
C ARG A 105 -14.21 -4.45 7.00
N GLU A 106 -14.07 -3.93 8.19
CA GLU A 106 -15.02 -3.06 8.87
C GLU A 106 -14.54 -1.61 8.89
N THR A 107 -13.22 -1.41 9.02
CA THR A 107 -12.62 -0.08 9.13
C THR A 107 -12.21 0.50 7.76
N PRO A 108 -12.05 1.83 7.64
CA PRO A 108 -11.49 2.43 6.43
C PRO A 108 -10.09 1.93 6.07
N MET A 109 -9.23 1.64 7.05
CA MET A 109 -7.87 1.14 6.85
C MET A 109 -7.87 -0.27 6.26
N GLU A 110 -8.70 -1.15 6.81
CA GLU A 110 -8.87 -2.53 6.34
C GLU A 110 -9.36 -2.57 4.89
N LYS A 111 -10.27 -1.67 4.50
CA LYS A 111 -10.76 -1.54 3.11
C LYS A 111 -9.69 -0.95 2.18
N ALA A 112 -8.91 0.00 2.70
CA ALA A 112 -7.89 0.68 1.92
C ALA A 112 -6.74 -0.23 1.49
N ILE A 113 -6.33 -1.21 2.31
CA ILE A 113 -5.23 -2.09 1.92
C ILE A 113 -5.58 -2.95 0.69
N VAL A 114 -6.82 -3.43 0.58
CA VAL A 114 -7.31 -4.12 -0.63
C VAL A 114 -7.32 -3.19 -1.85
N ALA A 115 -7.68 -1.92 -1.66
CA ALA A 115 -7.67 -0.93 -2.74
C ALA A 115 -6.25 -0.55 -3.20
N ALA A 116 -5.27 -0.63 -2.30
CA ALA A 116 -3.90 -0.21 -2.55
C ALA A 116 -3.05 -1.30 -3.19
N ASP A 117 -3.13 -2.53 -2.69
CA ASP A 117 -2.19 -3.62 -2.96
C ASP A 117 -2.08 -3.97 -4.46
N GLU A 118 -3.05 -4.67 -5.02
CA GLU A 118 -3.00 -5.12 -6.42
C GLU A 118 -2.89 -3.95 -7.42
N LEU A 119 -3.53 -2.82 -7.10
CA LEU A 119 -3.45 -1.64 -7.96
C LEU A 119 -2.03 -1.05 -8.01
N THR A 120 -1.29 -1.12 -6.90
CA THR A 120 0.11 -0.68 -6.83
C THR A 120 0.98 -1.47 -7.79
N GLY A 121 0.90 -2.80 -7.75
CA GLY A 121 1.62 -3.66 -8.68
C GLY A 121 1.23 -3.39 -10.14
N PHE A 122 -0.07 -3.16 -10.39
CA PHE A 122 -0.58 -2.88 -11.72
C PHE A 122 -0.09 -1.54 -12.32
N VAL A 123 -0.07 -0.46 -11.54
CA VAL A 123 0.44 0.84 -12.03
C VAL A 123 1.95 0.79 -12.25
N GLY A 124 2.69 0.05 -11.42
CA GLY A 124 4.12 -0.20 -11.61
C GLY A 124 4.39 -0.94 -12.92
N ALA A 125 3.62 -1.99 -13.22
CA ALA A 125 3.69 -2.68 -14.51
C ALA A 125 3.37 -1.75 -15.69
N CYS A 126 2.39 -0.85 -15.54
CA CYS A 126 2.04 0.14 -16.57
C CYS A 126 3.20 1.12 -16.84
N ALA A 127 3.94 1.52 -15.81
CA ALA A 127 5.14 2.34 -15.95
C ALA A 127 6.25 1.59 -16.69
N LEU A 128 6.54 0.35 -16.29
CA LEU A 128 7.66 -0.44 -16.83
C LEU A 128 7.58 -0.73 -18.33
N VAL A 129 6.38 -0.82 -18.90
CA VAL A 129 6.19 -1.03 -20.35
C VAL A 129 6.25 0.26 -21.18
N ARG A 130 6.36 1.42 -20.55
CA ARG A 130 6.57 2.69 -21.27
C ARG A 130 8.05 2.86 -21.63
N PRO A 131 8.37 3.49 -22.78
CA PRO A 131 9.74 3.82 -23.12
C PRO A 131 10.47 4.62 -22.04
N SER A 132 9.77 5.55 -21.37
CA SER A 132 10.36 6.34 -20.30
C SER A 132 10.55 5.58 -18.99
N ARG A 133 9.82 4.48 -18.77
CA ARG A 133 9.79 3.71 -17.50
C ARG A 133 9.48 4.55 -16.26
N ARG A 134 8.87 5.72 -16.46
CA ARG A 134 8.55 6.69 -15.40
C ARG A 134 7.09 6.56 -14.98
N ILE A 135 6.85 6.34 -13.70
CA ILE A 135 5.47 6.33 -13.16
C ILE A 135 4.79 7.70 -13.30
N ALA A 136 5.57 8.79 -13.26
CA ALA A 136 5.08 10.15 -13.49
C ALA A 136 4.50 10.37 -14.90
N ASP A 137 4.90 9.54 -15.87
CA ASP A 137 4.45 9.66 -17.27
C ASP A 137 3.27 8.72 -17.59
N VAL A 138 2.72 8.02 -16.60
CA VAL A 138 1.60 7.08 -16.77
C VAL A 138 0.27 7.85 -16.68
N PRO A 139 -0.52 7.94 -17.76
CA PRO A 139 -1.83 8.56 -17.72
C PRO A 139 -2.86 7.62 -17.08
N VAL A 140 -3.79 8.19 -16.30
CA VAL A 140 -4.85 7.46 -15.61
C VAL A 140 -5.68 6.62 -16.57
N GLU A 141 -6.08 7.20 -17.70
CA GLU A 141 -6.88 6.54 -18.73
C GLU A 141 -6.16 5.36 -19.37
N SER A 142 -4.82 5.40 -19.41
CA SER A 142 -4.00 4.29 -19.92
C SER A 142 -4.08 3.08 -19.00
N VAL A 143 -4.02 3.30 -17.67
CA VAL A 143 -4.19 2.25 -16.65
C VAL A 143 -5.59 1.66 -16.71
N VAL A 144 -6.62 2.51 -16.71
CA VAL A 144 -8.03 2.08 -16.77
C VAL A 144 -8.31 1.28 -18.05
N LYS A 145 -7.77 1.70 -19.20
CA LYS A 145 -7.87 0.93 -20.44
C LYS A 145 -7.16 -0.42 -20.33
N ARG A 146 -5.97 -0.44 -19.71
CA ARG A 146 -5.16 -1.65 -19.57
C ARG A 146 -5.81 -2.70 -18.68
N MET A 147 -6.67 -2.33 -17.73
CA MET A 147 -7.45 -3.28 -16.92
C MET A 147 -8.29 -4.27 -17.76
N LYS A 148 -8.62 -3.92 -19.02
CA LYS A 148 -9.36 -4.77 -19.95
C LYS A 148 -8.47 -5.82 -20.65
N ASP A 149 -7.15 -5.62 -20.63
CA ASP A 149 -6.17 -6.55 -21.22
C ASP A 149 -5.78 -7.61 -20.18
N LYS A 150 -6.43 -8.77 -20.25
CA LYS A 150 -6.17 -9.91 -19.35
C LYS A 150 -4.79 -10.53 -19.54
N ALA A 151 -4.12 -10.29 -20.67
CA ALA A 151 -2.79 -10.85 -20.93
C ALA A 151 -1.67 -10.02 -20.32
N PHE A 152 -1.92 -8.74 -20.06
CA PHE A 152 -0.99 -7.83 -19.40
C PHE A 152 -1.02 -8.02 -17.89
N ALA A 153 0.15 -8.05 -17.24
CA ALA A 153 0.29 -8.22 -15.78
C ALA A 153 -0.60 -9.34 -15.22
N ARG A 154 -0.50 -10.55 -15.79
CA ARG A 154 -1.41 -11.66 -15.52
C ARG A 154 -1.47 -12.11 -14.06
N SER A 155 -0.41 -11.86 -13.30
CA SER A 155 -0.32 -12.20 -11.88
C SER A 155 -1.15 -11.29 -10.99
N VAL A 156 -1.55 -10.10 -11.48
CA VAL A 156 -2.34 -9.14 -10.71
C VAL A 156 -3.82 -9.45 -10.87
N ASP A 157 -4.56 -9.59 -9.77
CA ASP A 157 -6.00 -9.85 -9.82
C ASP A 157 -6.81 -8.56 -10.09
N ARG A 158 -7.51 -8.54 -11.24
CA ARG A 158 -8.35 -7.39 -11.64
C ARG A 158 -9.59 -7.23 -10.76
N GLU A 159 -10.12 -8.32 -10.22
CA GLU A 159 -11.30 -8.27 -9.35
C GLU A 159 -10.94 -7.68 -8.00
N TYR A 160 -9.73 -7.94 -7.48
CA TYR A 160 -9.23 -7.28 -6.28
C TYR A 160 -9.20 -5.76 -6.43
N ILE A 161 -8.63 -5.27 -7.54
CA ILE A 161 -8.61 -3.83 -7.83
C ILE A 161 -10.03 -3.26 -7.89
N ARG A 162 -10.95 -3.97 -8.55
CA ARG A 162 -12.33 -3.50 -8.74
C ARG A 162 -13.09 -3.44 -7.41
N ARG A 163 -13.01 -4.49 -6.60
CA ARG A 163 -13.65 -4.57 -5.27
C ARG A 163 -13.02 -3.61 -4.28
N GLY A 164 -11.70 -3.47 -4.30
CA GLY A 164 -10.98 -2.49 -3.48
C GLY A 164 -11.49 -1.07 -3.73
N ALA A 165 -11.65 -0.68 -5.00
CA ALA A 165 -12.23 0.62 -5.37
C ALA A 165 -13.67 0.80 -4.85
N GLU A 166 -14.51 -0.24 -4.91
CA GLU A 166 -15.86 -0.23 -4.36
C GLU A 166 -15.87 -0.09 -2.84
N GLU A 167 -15.02 -0.83 -2.12
CA GLU A 167 -14.97 -0.82 -0.65
C GLU A 167 -14.55 0.54 -0.10
N VAL A 168 -13.64 1.24 -0.77
CA VAL A 168 -13.25 2.61 -0.39
C VAL A 168 -14.18 3.69 -0.96
N GLY A 169 -15.18 3.30 -1.76
CA GLY A 169 -16.15 4.21 -2.37
C GLY A 169 -15.53 5.20 -3.35
N LEU A 170 -14.51 4.77 -4.11
CA LEU A 170 -13.85 5.61 -5.11
C LEU A 170 -14.11 5.10 -6.53
N PRO A 171 -14.46 5.98 -7.49
CA PRO A 171 -14.36 5.64 -8.90
C PRO A 171 -12.94 5.17 -9.23
N LEU A 172 -12.82 4.07 -9.99
CA LEU A 172 -11.51 3.49 -10.34
C LEU A 172 -10.51 4.52 -10.90
N PRO A 173 -10.87 5.46 -11.79
CA PRO A 173 -9.94 6.49 -12.28
C PRO A 173 -9.39 7.38 -11.16
N GLU A 174 -10.18 7.69 -10.13
CA GLU A 174 -9.74 8.51 -9.01
C GLU A 174 -8.77 7.75 -8.11
N LEU A 175 -9.05 6.47 -7.85
CA LEU A 175 -8.15 5.60 -7.10
C LEU A 175 -6.80 5.42 -7.83
N VAL A 176 -6.83 5.18 -9.15
CA VAL A 176 -5.63 5.13 -10.01
C VAL A 176 -4.82 6.42 -9.89
N ALA A 177 -5.47 7.58 -9.99
CA ALA A 177 -4.80 8.87 -9.90
C ALA A 177 -4.14 9.08 -8.53
N LEU A 178 -4.80 8.63 -7.45
CA LEU A 178 -4.26 8.68 -6.10
C LEU A 178 -3.01 7.82 -5.95
N VAL A 179 -3.07 6.55 -6.36
CA VAL A 179 -1.95 5.59 -6.26
C VAL A 179 -0.75 6.06 -7.10
N LEU A 180 -0.99 6.52 -8.34
CA LEU A 180 0.08 7.09 -9.19
C LEU A 180 0.78 8.26 -8.49
N ARG A 181 0.02 9.25 -7.99
CA ARG A 181 0.61 10.41 -7.31
C ARG A 181 1.37 10.03 -6.05
N ALA A 182 0.87 9.06 -5.28
CA ALA A 182 1.52 8.61 -4.05
C ALA A 182 2.91 8.00 -4.28
N GLN A 183 3.10 7.33 -5.42
CA GLN A 183 4.36 6.63 -5.73
C GLN A 183 5.41 7.52 -6.43
N VAL A 184 4.99 8.60 -7.10
CA VAL A 184 5.91 9.52 -7.82
C VAL A 184 7.06 10.02 -6.93
N PRO A 185 6.84 10.50 -5.69
CA PRO A 185 7.93 10.99 -4.83
C PRO A 185 8.98 9.93 -4.45
N ILE A 186 8.64 8.65 -4.58
CA ILE A 186 9.53 7.54 -4.23
C ILE A 186 9.99 6.73 -5.45
N ALA A 187 9.67 7.20 -6.66
CA ALA A 187 9.87 6.48 -7.92
C ALA A 187 11.30 5.95 -8.12
N ALA A 188 12.32 6.73 -7.73
CA ALA A 188 13.72 6.31 -7.84
C ALA A 188 14.03 5.04 -7.04
N ARG A 189 13.41 4.86 -5.86
CA ARG A 189 13.57 3.67 -5.03
C ARG A 189 12.80 2.47 -5.57
N LEU A 190 11.71 2.74 -6.27
CA LEU A 190 10.89 1.72 -6.92
C LEU A 190 11.46 1.26 -8.27
N GLY A 191 12.45 1.97 -8.83
CA GLY A 191 12.96 1.74 -10.18
C GLY A 191 11.99 2.21 -11.27
N LEU A 192 11.19 3.22 -10.94
CA LEU A 192 10.11 3.77 -11.76
C LEU A 192 10.33 5.25 -12.10
N ASP A 193 11.58 5.74 -12.03
CA ASP A 193 11.98 7.10 -12.41
C ASP A 193 12.71 7.17 -13.77
N GLY A 194 12.76 6.05 -14.49
CA GLY A 194 13.45 5.90 -15.77
C GLY A 194 14.79 5.18 -15.70
N ALA A 195 15.27 4.85 -14.49
CA ALA A 195 16.46 4.05 -14.28
C ALA A 195 16.18 2.82 -13.40
N PRO A 196 17.00 1.76 -13.48
CA PRO A 196 16.99 0.71 -12.48
C PRO A 196 17.31 1.28 -11.09
N ALA A 197 16.56 0.86 -10.06
CA ALA A 197 16.89 1.18 -8.68
C ALA A 197 18.01 0.28 -8.16
N ALA A 198 18.83 0.82 -7.25
CA ALA A 198 19.68 -0.02 -6.41
C ALA A 198 18.82 -0.97 -5.57
N ASP A 199 19.46 -2.03 -5.08
CA ASP A 199 18.81 -2.91 -4.09
C ASP A 199 18.61 -2.15 -2.78
N LEU A 200 17.51 -2.46 -2.12
CA LEU A 200 17.11 -1.96 -0.81
C LEU A 200 17.77 -2.87 0.25
N PRO A 201 18.87 -2.43 0.88
CA PRO A 201 19.51 -3.20 1.94
C PRO A 201 18.66 -3.21 3.20
N ASP A 202 19.00 -4.08 4.15
CA ASP A 202 18.33 -4.15 5.44
C ASP A 202 18.55 -2.86 6.25
N GLU A 203 19.72 -2.23 6.11
CA GLU A 203 20.05 -0.94 6.71
C GLU A 203 20.80 -0.02 5.72
N PRO A 204 20.59 1.32 5.79
CA PRO A 204 19.64 2.01 6.67
C PRO A 204 18.18 1.82 6.20
N VAL A 205 17.24 1.99 7.13
CA VAL A 205 15.80 2.01 6.81
C VAL A 205 15.55 3.08 5.73
N PRO A 206 14.90 2.76 4.59
CA PRO A 206 14.59 3.74 3.56
C PRO A 206 13.79 4.91 4.14
N PRO A 207 13.92 6.15 3.64
CA PRO A 207 13.13 7.27 4.15
C PRO A 207 11.63 7.00 4.08
N GLU A 208 10.86 7.53 5.02
CA GLU A 208 9.40 7.47 4.97
C GLU A 208 8.87 8.07 3.64
N PRO A 209 7.86 7.48 2.97
CA PRO A 209 7.24 8.08 1.81
C PRO A 209 6.63 9.46 2.16
N PRO A 210 7.06 10.53 1.47
CA PRO A 210 6.54 11.86 1.74
C PRO A 210 5.08 11.94 1.28
N LEU A 211 4.28 12.71 2.01
CA LEU A 211 2.91 13.03 1.62
C LEU A 211 2.90 14.26 0.70
N ASP A 212 1.95 14.28 -0.24
CA ASP A 212 1.68 15.48 -1.02
C ASP A 212 1.20 16.60 -0.09
N SER A 213 1.95 17.68 -0.01
CA SER A 213 1.63 18.86 0.81
C SER A 213 0.25 19.45 0.50
N ALA A 214 -0.23 19.37 -0.74
CA ALA A 214 -1.56 19.82 -1.11
C ALA A 214 -2.66 18.89 -0.57
N ALA A 215 -2.43 17.57 -0.67
CA ALA A 215 -3.32 16.56 -0.09
C ALA A 215 -3.39 16.65 1.44
N LEU A 216 -2.24 16.87 2.08
CA LEU A 216 -2.17 17.05 3.53
C LEU A 216 -2.94 18.32 3.96
N ARG A 217 -2.74 19.44 3.28
CA ARG A 217 -3.49 20.69 3.56
C ARG A 217 -5.00 20.52 3.38
N ALA A 218 -5.44 19.87 2.31
CA ALA A 218 -6.86 19.62 2.07
C ALA A 218 -7.47 18.74 3.16
N ALA A 219 -6.75 17.70 3.61
CA ALA A 219 -7.18 16.82 4.69
C ALA A 219 -7.29 17.56 6.03
N THR A 220 -6.31 18.39 6.39
CA THR A 220 -6.34 19.16 7.65
C THR A 220 -7.42 20.25 7.66
N LEU A 221 -7.69 20.91 6.53
CA LEU A 221 -8.74 21.93 6.43
C LEU A 221 -10.17 21.36 6.45
N GLY A 222 -10.35 20.10 6.02
CA GLY A 222 -11.64 19.39 6.06
C GLY A 222 -12.11 18.99 7.46
N VAL A 223 -11.28 19.17 8.51
CA VAL A 223 -11.60 18.82 9.91
C VAL A 223 -12.35 19.95 10.64
N SER A 224 -12.60 21.09 9.99
CA SER A 224 -13.47 22.15 10.55
C SER A 224 -14.95 21.79 10.39
N GLY A 225 -15.43 20.85 11.22
CA GLY A 225 -16.87 20.67 11.44
C GLY A 225 -17.50 21.90 12.11
N PRO A 226 -18.80 22.18 11.89
CA PRO A 226 -19.45 23.32 12.51
C PRO A 226 -19.51 23.11 14.02
N SER A 227 -18.95 24.07 14.75
CA SER A 227 -19.20 24.23 16.18
C SER A 227 -20.65 24.69 16.35
N GLY A 228 -21.47 23.84 16.97
CA GLY A 228 -22.68 24.14 17.75
C GLY A 228 -23.69 25.19 17.23
N THR A 229 -24.94 24.74 17.10
CA THR A 229 -26.04 25.17 17.99
C THR A 229 -27.06 24.05 18.06
#